data_AF-A0A927V307-F1
#
_entry.id   AF-A0A927V307-F1
#
_cell.length_a   1.000
_cell.length_b   1.000
_cell.length_c   1.000
_cell.angle_alpha   90.00
_cell.angle_beta   90.00
_cell.angle_gamma   90.00
#
_symmetry.space_group_name_H-M   'P 1'
#
loop_
_entity.id
_entity.type
_entity.pdbx_description
1 polymer ?
#
loop_
_entity_poly.entity_id
_entity_poly.type
_entity_poly.pdbx_seq_one_letter_code
_entity_poly.pdbx_strand_id
1 'polypeptide(L)'
;MQGYKDINIERTDGWNSIMIGVEIVLLIVGIVVVGISFIFGELLTSDDNKAGIDKETINKATKEIVEKEVEYELANVIDDKVEKTEAELDKMTNEKIMALGSYSDNVMEEINKNHMEVMFLYNMLSEKEDAIKDTIRDIEALKTSVKQMAVANDFAKQAAAKKTVVQRSVPEETEVIDKQPVFNDVSFDEQPQDIDDMIADISGDSADEPIMKNDSVNNNQRILELYNKGLSNIEIAKELGLGIGEVKLVISLFNSTKK
;
A
#
# COMPACT_ATOMS: atom_id res chain seq x y z
N MET A 1 -57.26 106.10 -63.48
CA MET A 1 -56.04 105.31 -63.73
C MET A 1 -55.02 105.71 -62.69
N GLN A 2 -54.30 104.72 -62.15
CA GLN A 2 -53.18 104.80 -61.20
C GLN A 2 -53.46 105.42 -59.81
N GLY A 3 -53.32 104.62 -58.75
CA GLY A 3 -53.27 105.16 -57.38
C GLY A 3 -53.35 104.16 -56.23
N TYR A 4 -53.29 102.84 -56.46
CA TYR A 4 -53.35 101.82 -55.41
C TYR A 4 -52.16 100.84 -55.47
N LYS A 5 -50.92 101.34 -55.57
CA LYS A 5 -49.76 100.43 -55.64
C LYS A 5 -48.57 100.72 -54.71
N ASP A 6 -48.66 101.69 -53.80
CA ASP A 6 -47.46 102.15 -53.08
C ASP A 6 -47.50 102.01 -51.54
N ILE A 7 -48.25 101.05 -50.97
CA ILE A 7 -48.28 100.86 -49.48
C ILE A 7 -47.69 99.52 -49.01
N ASN A 8 -47.32 98.61 -49.91
CA ASN A 8 -46.84 97.27 -49.53
C ASN A 8 -45.37 96.97 -49.82
N ILE A 9 -44.60 97.94 -50.35
CA ILE A 9 -43.19 97.70 -50.73
C ILE A 9 -42.22 98.03 -49.58
N GLU A 10 -42.50 99.02 -48.73
CA GLU A 10 -41.58 99.36 -47.62
C GLU A 10 -41.63 98.39 -46.43
N ARG A 11 -42.66 97.55 -46.31
CA ARG A 11 -42.75 96.57 -45.21
C ARG A 11 -41.95 95.30 -45.51
N THR A 12 -41.67 94.93 -46.75
CA THR A 12 -40.97 93.67 -47.06
C THR A 12 -39.47 93.76 -46.88
N ASP A 13 -38.88 94.94 -47.04
CA ASP A 13 -37.43 95.11 -47.08
C ASP A 13 -36.79 94.91 -45.70
N GLY A 14 -37.46 95.38 -44.64
CA GLY A 14 -37.00 95.17 -43.26
C GLY A 14 -36.98 93.69 -42.84
N TRP A 15 -37.97 92.90 -43.25
CA TRP A 15 -38.02 91.46 -42.94
C TRP A 15 -37.03 90.67 -43.79
N ASN A 16 -36.79 91.07 -45.03
CA ASN A 16 -35.79 90.46 -45.89
C ASN A 16 -34.36 90.69 -45.37
N SER A 17 -34.05 91.91 -44.89
CA SER A 17 -32.75 92.18 -44.25
C SER A 17 -32.57 91.38 -42.95
N ILE A 18 -33.62 91.19 -42.16
CA ILE A 18 -33.57 90.36 -40.94
C ILE A 18 -33.39 88.87 -41.30
N MET A 19 -34.13 88.37 -42.30
CA MET A 19 -34.02 86.98 -42.77
C MET A 19 -32.63 86.66 -43.33
N ILE A 20 -32.05 87.55 -44.14
CA ILE A 20 -30.69 87.41 -44.68
C ILE A 20 -29.65 87.45 -43.54
N GLY A 21 -29.85 88.31 -42.53
CA GLY A 21 -28.97 88.36 -41.36
C GLY A 21 -28.96 87.06 -40.56
N VAL A 22 -30.13 86.46 -40.33
CA VAL A 22 -30.25 85.16 -39.64
C VAL A 22 -29.63 84.03 -40.47
N GLU A 23 -29.81 84.04 -41.79
CA GLU A 23 -29.23 83.04 -42.70
C GLU A 23 -27.69 83.09 -42.71
N ILE A 24 -27.10 84.29 -42.72
CA ILE A 24 -25.63 84.46 -42.64
C ILE A 24 -25.09 83.95 -41.30
N VAL A 25 -25.78 84.24 -40.19
CA VAL A 25 -25.37 83.75 -38.86
C VAL A 25 -25.44 82.21 -38.80
N LEU A 26 -26.49 81.60 -39.35
CA LEU A 26 -26.62 80.13 -39.42
C LEU A 26 -25.52 79.50 -40.29
N LEU A 27 -25.13 80.14 -41.38
CA LEU A 27 -24.06 79.67 -42.26
C LEU A 27 -22.70 79.66 -41.54
N ILE A 28 -22.40 80.72 -40.78
CA ILE A 28 -21.15 80.80 -39.98
C ILE A 28 -21.13 79.72 -38.90
N VAL A 29 -22.24 79.52 -38.18
CA VAL A 29 -22.35 78.45 -37.16
C VAL A 29 -22.15 77.06 -37.78
N GLY A 30 -22.71 76.81 -38.96
CA GLY A 30 -22.53 75.56 -39.69
C GLY A 30 -21.06 75.26 -40.02
N ILE A 31 -20.31 76.27 -40.49
CA ILE A 31 -18.88 76.12 -40.80
C ILE A 31 -18.07 75.79 -39.55
N VAL A 32 -18.39 76.42 -38.41
CA VAL A 32 -17.71 76.16 -37.13
C VAL A 32 -17.95 74.73 -36.66
N VAL A 33 -19.19 74.22 -36.76
CA VAL A 33 -19.51 72.84 -36.35
C VAL A 33 -18.79 71.80 -37.23
N VAL A 34 -18.68 72.04 -38.54
CA VAL A 34 -17.92 71.16 -39.44
C VAL A 34 -16.43 71.17 -39.12
N GLY A 35 -15.85 72.35 -38.83
CA GLY A 35 -14.44 72.46 -38.43
C GLY A 35 -14.12 71.72 -37.13
N ILE A 36 -14.99 71.84 -36.12
CA ILE A 36 -14.86 71.10 -34.85
C ILE A 36 -15.01 69.59 -35.10
N SER A 37 -15.94 69.19 -35.98
CA SER A 37 -16.15 67.77 -36.32
C SER A 37 -14.96 67.16 -37.05
N PHE A 38 -14.22 67.94 -37.84
CA PHE A 38 -12.99 67.49 -38.50
C PHE A 38 -11.84 67.31 -37.49
N ILE A 39 -11.65 68.26 -36.57
CA ILE A 39 -10.65 68.13 -35.49
C ILE A 39 -10.95 66.94 -34.58
N PHE A 40 -12.22 66.76 -34.18
CA PHE A 40 -12.63 65.61 -33.37
C PHE A 40 -12.57 64.30 -34.15
N GLY A 41 -12.91 64.31 -35.44
CA GLY A 41 -12.81 63.15 -36.32
C GLY A 41 -11.36 62.70 -36.49
N GLU A 42 -10.41 63.62 -36.66
CA GLU A 42 -8.99 63.31 -36.77
C GLU A 42 -8.38 62.87 -35.44
N LEU A 43 -8.83 63.45 -34.32
CA LEU A 43 -8.44 63.05 -32.96
C LEU A 43 -8.96 61.65 -32.58
N LEU A 44 -10.12 61.24 -33.10
CA LEU A 44 -10.70 59.91 -32.84
C LEU A 44 -10.31 58.85 -33.88
N THR A 45 -9.79 59.25 -35.05
CA THR A 45 -9.40 58.31 -36.14
C THR A 45 -7.91 57.96 -36.13
N SER A 46 -7.11 58.61 -35.27
CA SER A 46 -5.67 58.39 -35.17
C SER A 46 -5.28 57.78 -33.82
N ASP A 47 -5.60 56.51 -33.55
CA ASP A 47 -4.69 55.61 -32.80
C ASP A 47 -5.23 54.19 -32.59
N ASP A 48 -5.34 53.41 -33.66
CA ASP A 48 -5.42 51.93 -33.53
C ASP A 48 -4.30 51.19 -34.28
N ASN A 49 -3.41 51.90 -34.98
CA ASN A 49 -2.47 51.25 -35.92
C ASN A 49 -1.04 51.81 -35.93
N LYS A 50 -0.57 52.49 -34.88
CA LYS A 50 0.83 52.94 -34.78
C LYS A 50 1.43 52.84 -33.38
N ALA A 51 1.42 51.63 -32.81
CA ALA A 51 2.36 51.27 -31.76
C ALA A 51 2.82 49.82 -31.95
N GLY A 52 3.69 49.62 -32.94
CA GLY A 52 4.63 48.49 -32.92
C GLY A 52 5.64 48.68 -31.80
N ILE A 53 5.17 48.73 -30.55
CA ILE A 53 6.01 48.40 -29.41
C ILE A 53 6.10 46.89 -29.44
N ASP A 54 7.32 46.44 -29.63
CA ASP A 54 7.81 45.08 -29.68
C ASP A 54 7.11 44.13 -28.70
N LYS A 55 5.95 43.60 -29.13
CA LYS A 55 5.19 42.58 -28.39
C LYS A 55 6.07 41.36 -28.14
N GLU A 56 7.08 41.11 -28.97
CA GLU A 56 7.98 39.98 -28.83
C GLU A 56 9.01 40.20 -27.72
N THR A 57 9.63 41.39 -27.61
CA THR A 57 10.54 41.72 -26.50
C THR A 57 9.82 41.93 -25.18
N ILE A 58 8.61 42.50 -25.17
CA ILE A 58 7.81 42.55 -23.94
C ILE A 58 7.39 41.15 -23.52
N ASN A 59 6.91 40.30 -24.43
CA ASN A 59 6.58 38.92 -24.08
C ASN A 59 7.81 38.12 -23.64
N LYS A 60 9.00 38.35 -24.21
CA LYS A 60 10.23 37.67 -23.82
C LYS A 60 10.73 38.13 -22.45
N ALA A 61 10.70 39.43 -22.17
CA ALA A 61 11.08 39.97 -20.86
C ALA A 61 10.07 39.59 -19.77
N THR A 62 8.76 39.65 -20.07
CA THR A 62 7.72 39.19 -19.13
C THR A 62 7.78 37.68 -18.93
N LYS A 63 8.06 36.88 -19.97
CA LYS A 63 8.27 35.45 -19.83
C LYS A 63 9.48 35.13 -18.97
N GLU A 64 10.63 35.78 -19.18
CA GLU A 64 11.85 35.53 -18.39
C GLU A 64 11.69 35.94 -16.91
N ILE A 65 10.97 37.04 -16.63
CA ILE A 65 10.68 37.46 -15.26
C ILE A 65 9.70 36.47 -14.59
N VAL A 66 8.66 36.04 -15.30
CA VAL A 66 7.72 35.03 -14.80
C VAL A 66 8.39 33.68 -14.60
N GLU A 67 9.30 33.28 -15.50
CA GLU A 67 10.04 32.03 -15.44
C GLU A 67 10.97 32.01 -14.22
N LYS A 68 11.69 33.11 -13.94
CA LYS A 68 12.53 33.24 -12.74
C LYS A 68 11.73 33.28 -11.43
N GLU A 69 10.60 33.98 -11.39
CA GLU A 69 9.74 34.04 -10.20
C GLU A 69 9.11 32.66 -9.90
N VAL A 70 8.63 31.97 -10.95
CA VAL A 70 8.09 30.62 -10.83
C VAL A 70 9.16 29.62 -10.44
N GLU A 71 10.38 29.71 -10.98
CA GLU A 71 11.51 28.87 -10.56
C GLU A 71 11.86 29.07 -9.08
N TYR A 72 11.84 30.32 -8.60
CA TYR A 72 12.13 30.62 -7.20
C TYR A 72 11.03 30.13 -6.24
N GLU A 73 9.75 30.38 -6.55
CA GLU A 73 8.64 29.86 -5.74
C GLU A 73 8.59 28.32 -5.79
N LEU A 74 8.86 27.72 -6.95
CA LEU A 74 8.89 26.26 -7.10
C LEU A 74 10.05 25.64 -6.34
N ALA A 75 11.25 26.25 -6.34
CA ALA A 75 12.38 25.77 -5.55
C ALA A 75 12.04 25.74 -4.05
N ASN A 76 11.45 26.81 -3.53
CA ASN A 76 11.04 26.88 -2.12
C ASN A 76 9.94 25.85 -1.78
N VAL A 77 8.99 25.61 -2.69
CA VAL A 77 7.93 24.60 -2.50
C VAL A 77 8.50 23.18 -2.58
N ILE A 78 9.49 22.94 -3.44
CA ILE A 78 10.19 21.65 -3.51
C ILE A 78 10.93 21.42 -2.21
N ASP A 79 11.70 22.38 -1.72
CA ASP A 79 12.45 22.25 -0.47
C ASP A 79 11.53 22.01 0.74
N ASP A 80 10.44 22.76 0.90
CA ASP A 80 9.45 22.53 1.97
C ASP A 80 8.79 21.15 1.87
N LYS A 81 8.49 20.69 0.64
CA LYS A 81 7.94 19.35 0.45
C LYS A 81 8.97 18.27 0.73
N VAL A 82 10.21 18.44 0.30
CA VAL A 82 11.31 17.50 0.57
C VAL A 82 11.52 17.39 2.08
N GLU A 83 11.65 18.51 2.80
CA GLU A 83 11.82 18.53 4.25
C GLU A 83 10.64 17.85 4.98
N LYS A 84 9.39 18.15 4.59
CA LYS A 84 8.21 17.46 5.15
C LYS A 84 8.22 15.97 4.85
N THR A 85 8.58 15.58 3.63
CA THR A 85 8.65 14.16 3.27
C THR A 85 9.75 13.43 4.01
N GLU A 86 10.93 14.04 4.19
CA GLU A 86 12.02 13.48 4.99
C GLU A 86 11.58 13.29 6.44
N ALA A 87 10.95 14.30 7.05
CA ALA A 87 10.45 14.21 8.42
C ALA A 87 9.34 13.15 8.57
N GLU A 88 8.42 13.04 7.61
CA GLU A 88 7.39 11.99 7.61
C GLU A 88 7.99 10.60 7.39
N LEU A 89 8.99 10.47 6.51
CA LEU A 89 9.71 9.23 6.26
C LEU A 89 10.52 8.80 7.48
N ASP A 90 11.18 9.70 8.20
CA ASP A 90 11.90 9.41 9.44
C ASP A 90 10.93 8.90 10.51
N LYS A 91 9.80 9.58 10.69
CA LYS A 91 8.76 9.15 11.62
C LYS A 91 8.22 7.77 11.25
N MET A 92 7.90 7.54 9.97
CA MET A 92 7.39 6.26 9.47
C MET A 92 8.44 5.15 9.61
N THR A 93 9.71 5.46 9.37
CA THR A 93 10.83 4.53 9.50
C THR A 93 11.00 4.12 10.95
N ASN A 94 10.97 5.07 11.88
CA ASN A 94 11.03 4.80 13.32
C ASN A 94 9.85 3.92 13.77
N GLU A 95 8.63 4.21 13.31
CA GLU A 95 7.46 3.37 13.60
C GLU A 95 7.60 1.95 13.02
N LYS A 96 8.10 1.82 11.79
CA LYS A 96 8.35 0.52 11.16
C LYS A 96 9.43 -0.27 11.88
N ILE A 97 10.52 0.37 12.32
CA ILE A 97 11.58 -0.28 13.10
C ILE A 97 11.01 -0.79 14.43
N MET A 98 10.19 0.02 15.11
CA MET A 98 9.52 -0.41 16.35
C MET A 98 8.60 -1.61 16.11
N ALA A 99 7.75 -1.54 15.09
CA ALA A 99 6.82 -2.62 14.74
C ALA A 99 7.55 -3.90 14.30
N LEU A 100 8.63 -3.76 13.52
CA LEU A 100 9.48 -4.87 13.11
C LEU A 100 10.16 -5.51 14.33
N GLY A 101 10.67 -4.71 15.26
CA GLY A 101 11.24 -5.17 16.51
C GLY A 101 10.24 -5.97 17.34
N SER A 102 9.04 -5.40 17.57
CA SER A 102 7.97 -6.11 18.30
C SER A 102 7.50 -7.39 17.59
N TYR A 103 7.48 -7.41 16.26
CA TYR A 103 7.17 -8.62 15.50
C TYR A 103 8.27 -9.68 15.64
N SER A 104 9.54 -9.26 15.55
CA SER A 104 10.69 -10.13 15.75
C SER A 104 10.69 -10.74 17.15
N ASP A 105 10.40 -9.94 18.18
CA ASP A 105 10.31 -10.43 19.56
C ASP A 105 9.23 -11.50 19.71
N ASN A 106 8.04 -11.30 19.11
CA ASN A 106 6.97 -12.31 19.12
C ASN A 106 7.38 -13.59 18.37
N VAL A 107 8.00 -13.47 17.20
CA VAL A 107 8.50 -14.63 16.44
C VAL A 107 9.57 -15.38 17.25
N MET A 108 10.47 -14.67 17.93
CA MET A 108 11.49 -15.29 18.77
C MET A 108 10.88 -15.99 20.00
N GLU A 109 9.87 -15.41 20.62
CA GLU A 109 9.12 -16.07 21.69
C GLU A 109 8.43 -17.35 21.20
N GLU A 110 7.79 -17.31 20.03
CA GLU A 110 7.17 -18.48 19.41
C GLU A 110 8.20 -19.57 19.05
N ILE A 111 9.37 -19.18 18.51
CA ILE A 111 10.47 -20.10 18.23
C ILE A 111 10.97 -20.75 19.51
N ASN A 112 11.20 -19.98 20.57
CA ASN A 112 11.65 -20.51 21.85
C ASN A 112 10.62 -21.45 22.46
N LYS A 113 9.33 -21.09 22.40
CA LYS A 113 8.23 -21.96 22.85
C LYS A 113 8.19 -23.28 22.07
N ASN A 114 8.31 -23.23 20.74
CA ASN A 114 8.35 -24.43 19.91
C ASN A 114 9.58 -25.29 20.24
N HIS A 115 10.75 -24.68 20.38
CA HIS A 115 11.97 -25.37 20.79
C HIS A 115 11.80 -26.10 22.14
N MET A 116 11.21 -25.44 23.13
CA MET A 116 10.90 -26.07 24.43
C MET A 116 9.91 -27.23 24.29
N GLU A 117 8.87 -27.09 23.47
CA GLU A 117 7.90 -28.16 23.23
C GLU A 117 8.55 -29.36 22.54
N VAL A 118 9.40 -29.14 21.53
CA VAL A 118 10.15 -30.21 20.85
C VAL A 118 11.10 -30.91 21.82
N MET A 119 11.85 -30.16 22.65
CA MET A 119 12.72 -30.75 23.68
C MET A 119 11.92 -31.53 24.72
N PHE A 120 10.74 -31.03 25.10
CA PHE A 120 9.84 -31.76 25.99
C PHE A 120 9.38 -33.09 25.38
N LEU A 121 8.97 -33.10 24.10
CA LEU A 121 8.60 -34.33 23.40
C LEU A 121 9.79 -35.30 23.32
N TYR A 122 10.99 -34.80 23.03
CA TYR A 122 12.22 -35.60 23.02
C TYR A 122 12.48 -36.24 24.38
N ASN A 123 12.39 -35.46 25.47
CA ASN A 123 12.59 -35.96 26.83
C ASN A 123 11.54 -37.01 27.21
N MET A 124 10.24 -36.77 26.93
CA MET A 124 9.20 -37.76 27.21
C MET A 124 9.36 -39.04 26.38
N LEU A 125 9.83 -38.93 25.14
CA LEU A 125 10.09 -40.09 24.28
C LEU A 125 11.28 -40.89 24.82
N SER A 126 12.35 -40.21 25.20
CA SER A 126 13.53 -40.81 25.84
C SER A 126 13.14 -41.51 27.14
N GLU A 127 12.39 -40.87 28.02
CA GLU A 127 11.89 -41.47 29.27
C GLU A 127 11.03 -42.71 29.01
N LYS A 128 10.18 -42.69 27.96
CA LYS A 128 9.38 -43.87 27.57
C LYS A 128 10.24 -44.99 27.01
N GLU A 129 11.26 -44.66 26.24
CA GLU A 129 12.22 -45.65 25.74
C GLU A 129 12.93 -46.35 26.89
N ASP A 130 13.40 -45.58 27.88
CA ASP A 130 14.04 -46.13 29.08
C ASP A 130 13.07 -46.98 29.90
N ALA A 131 11.84 -46.51 30.12
CA ALA A 131 10.80 -47.31 30.79
C ALA A 131 10.51 -48.62 30.04
N ILE A 132 10.44 -48.59 28.71
CA ILE A 132 10.24 -49.80 27.90
C ILE A 132 11.45 -50.74 28.04
N LYS A 133 12.69 -50.24 27.96
CA LYS A 133 13.90 -51.05 28.16
C LYS A 133 13.91 -51.72 29.52
N ASP A 134 13.50 -51.02 30.57
CA ASP A 134 13.40 -51.59 31.91
C ASP A 134 12.31 -52.67 31.99
N THR A 135 11.13 -52.45 31.41
CA THR A 135 10.10 -53.51 31.36
C THR A 135 10.56 -54.74 30.56
N ILE A 136 11.33 -54.55 29.49
CA ILE A 136 11.91 -55.66 28.72
C ILE A 136 12.89 -56.46 29.60
N ARG A 137 13.77 -55.77 30.36
CA ARG A 137 14.68 -56.42 31.31
C ARG A 137 13.93 -57.22 32.36
N ASP A 138 12.84 -56.67 32.92
CA ASP A 138 11.99 -57.36 33.89
C ASP A 138 11.32 -58.61 33.28
N ILE A 139 10.83 -58.52 32.04
CA ILE A 139 10.26 -59.66 31.31
C ILE A 139 11.31 -60.74 31.04
N GLU A 140 12.55 -60.37 30.71
CA GLU A 140 13.65 -61.32 30.52
C GLU A 140 14.04 -62.03 31.82
N ALA A 141 14.11 -61.29 32.94
CA ALA A 141 14.32 -61.84 34.27
C ALA A 141 13.17 -62.79 34.69
N LEU A 142 11.93 -62.43 34.36
CA LEU A 142 10.78 -63.29 34.60
C LEU A 142 10.82 -64.55 33.72
N LYS A 143 11.15 -64.43 32.43
CA LYS A 143 11.27 -65.57 31.51
C LYS A 143 12.36 -66.54 31.96
N THR A 144 13.49 -66.04 32.45
CA THR A 144 14.58 -66.88 32.97
C THR A 144 14.22 -67.55 34.28
N SER A 145 13.59 -66.85 35.23
CA SER A 145 13.09 -67.45 36.47
C SER A 145 11.98 -68.47 36.23
N VAL A 146 11.02 -68.19 35.33
CA VAL A 146 9.98 -69.15 34.92
C VAL A 146 10.61 -70.38 34.25
N LYS A 147 11.61 -70.20 33.38
CA LYS A 147 12.37 -71.34 32.83
C LYS A 147 13.07 -72.14 33.92
N GLN A 148 13.70 -71.49 34.89
CA GLN A 148 14.34 -72.16 36.03
C GLN A 148 13.33 -72.89 36.93
N MET A 149 12.16 -72.29 37.16
CA MET A 149 11.06 -72.92 37.91
C MET A 149 10.40 -74.06 37.13
N ALA A 150 10.34 -73.98 35.80
CA ALA A 150 9.88 -75.07 34.94
C ALA A 150 10.88 -76.23 34.96
N VAL A 151 12.19 -75.94 34.86
CA VAL A 151 13.26 -76.95 34.98
C VAL A 151 13.27 -77.59 36.39
N ALA A 152 13.06 -76.81 37.45
CA ALA A 152 12.93 -77.33 38.81
C ALA A 152 11.65 -78.17 39.02
N ASN A 153 10.54 -77.80 38.37
CA ASN A 153 9.32 -78.60 38.36
C ASN A 153 9.43 -79.86 37.48
N ASP A 154 10.28 -79.86 36.45
CA ASP A 154 10.59 -81.07 35.68
C ASP A 154 11.40 -82.09 36.50
N PHE A 155 12.22 -81.64 37.46
CA PHE A 155 12.81 -82.52 38.48
C PHE A 155 11.77 -83.05 39.49
N ALA A 156 10.66 -82.35 39.71
CA ALA A 156 9.57 -82.80 40.58
C ALA A 156 8.49 -83.65 39.85
N LYS A 157 8.39 -83.56 38.51
CA LYS A 157 7.42 -84.30 37.69
C LYS A 157 7.96 -85.56 37.03
N GLN A 158 9.22 -85.93 37.27
CA GLN A 158 9.78 -87.22 36.86
C GLN A 158 9.28 -88.43 37.69
N ALA A 159 8.14 -88.29 38.39
CA ALA A 159 7.45 -89.36 39.10
C ALA A 159 6.01 -89.64 38.59
N ALA A 160 5.52 -88.98 37.53
CA ALA A 160 4.14 -89.19 37.06
C ALA A 160 4.00 -89.19 35.52
N ALA A 161 4.28 -90.36 34.95
CA ALA A 161 3.69 -90.99 33.75
C ALA A 161 3.11 -90.16 32.57
N LYS A 162 3.73 -90.38 31.38
CA LYS A 162 3.13 -90.58 30.03
C LYS A 162 1.77 -89.91 29.72
N LYS A 163 1.73 -88.96 28.76
CA LYS A 163 1.17 -89.12 27.37
C LYS A 163 1.16 -87.78 26.58
N THR A 164 1.48 -87.91 25.29
CA THR A 164 1.06 -87.06 24.14
C THR A 164 1.93 -85.85 23.72
N VAL A 165 2.78 -86.16 22.74
CA VAL A 165 3.38 -85.34 21.68
C VAL A 165 2.37 -84.44 20.96
N VAL A 166 2.69 -83.16 20.75
CA VAL A 166 2.66 -82.49 19.43
C VAL A 166 3.69 -81.35 19.42
N GLN A 167 4.60 -81.45 18.46
CA GLN A 167 5.62 -80.48 18.09
C GLN A 167 5.13 -79.64 16.90
N ARG A 168 5.38 -78.32 16.93
CA ARG A 168 5.38 -77.44 15.73
C ARG A 168 6.11 -76.14 16.09
N SER A 169 7.43 -76.11 15.92
CA SER A 169 8.17 -75.50 14.79
C SER A 169 7.96 -73.99 14.65
N VAL A 170 9.07 -73.28 14.85
CA VAL A 170 9.38 -71.88 14.52
C VAL A 170 9.03 -71.55 13.06
N PRO A 171 8.62 -70.31 12.80
CA PRO A 171 9.26 -69.45 11.77
C PRO A 171 9.67 -68.12 12.46
N GLU A 172 10.93 -67.70 12.47
CA GLU A 172 11.76 -67.17 11.37
C GLU A 172 11.08 -66.03 10.59
N GLU A 173 11.79 -64.90 10.61
CA GLU A 173 11.72 -63.74 9.73
C GLU A 173 10.65 -62.65 9.97
N THR A 174 11.11 -61.53 10.52
CA THR A 174 10.90 -60.22 9.89
C THR A 174 12.08 -59.33 10.25
N GLU A 175 12.95 -59.15 9.26
CA GLU A 175 13.89 -58.04 9.20
C GLU A 175 13.13 -56.72 9.31
N VAL A 176 13.58 -55.84 10.20
CA VAL A 176 13.37 -54.39 10.07
C VAL A 176 14.59 -53.69 10.64
N ILE A 177 15.61 -53.59 9.78
CA ILE A 177 16.28 -52.33 9.44
C ILE A 177 16.51 -51.40 10.64
N ASP A 178 17.62 -51.62 11.36
CA ASP A 178 18.27 -50.52 12.08
C ASP A 178 19.11 -49.74 11.08
N LYS A 179 18.44 -48.86 10.34
CA LYS A 179 19.09 -47.69 9.75
C LYS A 179 19.51 -46.84 10.94
N GLN A 180 20.78 -46.91 11.29
CA GLN A 180 21.44 -45.73 11.85
C GLN A 180 21.12 -44.54 10.93
N PRO A 181 20.48 -43.46 11.40
CA PRO A 181 20.75 -42.17 10.85
C PRO A 181 22.06 -41.71 11.51
N VAL A 182 23.15 -41.89 10.78
CA VAL A 182 24.26 -40.93 10.87
C VAL A 182 23.66 -39.59 10.45
N PHE A 183 23.29 -38.76 11.43
CA PHE A 183 23.20 -37.33 11.22
C PHE A 183 24.17 -36.71 12.21
N ASN A 184 25.18 -36.08 11.60
CA ASN A 184 26.27 -35.33 12.18
C ASN A 184 25.95 -34.75 13.57
N ASP A 185 26.90 -34.90 14.49
CA ASP A 185 27.15 -33.90 15.53
C ASP A 185 27.08 -32.53 14.87
N VAL A 186 25.95 -31.86 15.02
CA VAL A 186 25.95 -30.40 15.04
C VAL A 186 25.96 -30.05 16.50
N SER A 187 27.18 -30.04 17.05
CA SER A 187 27.48 -29.19 18.18
C SER A 187 27.12 -27.76 17.79
N PHE A 188 25.89 -27.34 18.07
CA PHE A 188 25.58 -25.92 18.18
C PHE A 188 26.15 -25.48 19.52
N ASP A 189 27.38 -24.99 19.44
CA ASP A 189 28.05 -24.28 20.51
C ASP A 189 27.12 -23.14 20.96
N GLU A 190 26.69 -23.17 22.23
CA GLU A 190 26.04 -22.04 22.87
C GLU A 190 27.06 -20.90 22.98
N GLN A 191 27.10 -20.07 21.95
CA GLN A 191 27.64 -18.72 22.00
C GLN A 191 26.52 -17.78 21.56
N PRO A 192 26.15 -16.77 22.37
CA PRO A 192 25.21 -15.75 21.95
C PRO A 192 25.91 -14.92 20.86
N GLN A 193 25.67 -15.26 19.59
CA GLN A 193 26.20 -14.48 18.49
C GLN A 193 25.27 -13.29 18.24
N ASP A 194 25.82 -12.11 18.49
CA ASP A 194 25.20 -10.82 18.24
C ASP A 194 24.62 -10.77 16.82
N ILE A 195 23.31 -10.51 16.72
CA ILE A 195 22.52 -10.50 15.47
C ILE A 195 22.85 -9.28 14.58
N ASP A 196 23.87 -8.49 14.93
CA ASP A 196 24.27 -7.31 14.15
C ASP A 196 24.91 -7.66 12.79
N ASP A 197 25.49 -8.86 12.64
CA ASP A 197 26.20 -9.24 11.40
C ASP A 197 25.29 -9.77 10.28
N MET A 198 24.01 -10.09 10.54
CA MET A 198 23.09 -10.60 9.51
C MET A 198 22.37 -9.49 8.72
N ILE A 199 22.53 -8.22 9.11
CA ILE A 199 21.91 -7.06 8.44
C ILE A 199 22.79 -6.53 7.29
N ALA A 200 24.08 -6.87 7.25
CA ALA A 200 25.00 -6.35 6.24
C ALA A 200 24.87 -7.00 4.84
N ASP A 201 24.31 -8.21 4.74
CA ASP A 201 24.34 -9.01 3.51
C ASP A 201 23.08 -8.89 2.62
N ILE A 202 22.13 -8.01 2.97
CA ILE A 202 20.96 -7.67 2.12
C ILE A 202 21.26 -6.40 1.32
N SER A 203 22.47 -6.30 0.78
CA SER A 203 22.91 -5.24 -0.13
C SER A 203 23.22 -5.85 -1.50
N GLY A 204 22.28 -6.60 -2.07
CA GLY A 204 22.52 -7.39 -3.27
C GLY A 204 21.26 -7.61 -4.09
N ASP A 205 20.91 -6.60 -4.89
CA ASP A 205 20.23 -6.67 -6.18
C ASP A 205 19.11 -7.72 -6.35
N SER A 206 17.85 -7.29 -6.23
CA SER A 206 16.71 -7.86 -6.98
C SER A 206 15.48 -6.96 -6.89
N ALA A 207 15.21 -6.30 -8.01
CA ALA A 207 13.91 -5.94 -8.58
C ALA A 207 12.92 -5.08 -7.77
N ASP A 208 12.61 -3.94 -8.40
CA ASP A 208 11.42 -3.10 -8.19
C ASP A 208 10.14 -3.92 -7.97
N GLU A 209 9.58 -3.89 -6.74
CA GLU A 209 8.13 -3.91 -6.54
C GLU A 209 7.73 -2.91 -5.44
N PRO A 210 6.74 -2.04 -5.69
CA PRO A 210 6.29 -1.08 -4.70
C PRO A 210 5.47 -1.79 -3.61
N ILE A 211 5.99 -1.80 -2.38
CA ILE A 211 5.28 -2.36 -1.22
C ILE A 211 4.13 -1.42 -0.84
N MET A 212 2.95 -1.69 -1.39
CA MET A 212 1.69 -0.99 -1.14
C MET A 212 1.14 -1.33 0.25
N LYS A 213 1.28 -0.42 1.23
CA LYS A 213 0.56 -0.51 2.52
C LYS A 213 -0.89 0.00 2.46
N ASN A 214 -1.53 -0.02 1.29
CA ASN A 214 -2.95 0.32 1.14
C ASN A 214 -3.84 -0.89 0.77
N ASP A 215 -3.24 -2.06 0.52
CA ASP A 215 -3.97 -3.21 0.02
C ASP A 215 -4.71 -3.97 1.12
N SER A 216 -4.22 -4.00 2.36
CA SER A 216 -4.89 -4.73 3.46
C SER A 216 -6.31 -4.21 3.78
N VAL A 217 -6.48 -2.88 3.82
CA VAL A 217 -7.80 -2.25 4.03
C VAL A 217 -8.71 -2.48 2.81
N ASN A 218 -8.14 -2.40 1.61
CA ASN A 218 -8.86 -2.69 0.36
C ASN A 218 -9.31 -4.15 0.30
N ASN A 219 -8.45 -5.08 0.69
CA ASN A 219 -8.72 -6.52 0.70
C ASN A 219 -9.92 -6.84 1.58
N ASN A 220 -10.03 -6.22 2.77
CA ASN A 220 -11.21 -6.39 3.63
C ASN A 220 -12.49 -5.90 2.97
N GLN A 221 -12.45 -4.75 2.29
CA GLN A 221 -13.62 -4.20 1.59
C GLN A 221 -14.03 -5.09 0.41
N ARG A 222 -13.04 -5.60 -0.34
CA ARG A 222 -13.24 -6.49 -1.49
C ARG A 222 -13.75 -7.87 -1.09
N ILE A 223 -13.32 -8.40 0.07
CA ILE A 223 -13.90 -9.60 0.68
C ILE A 223 -15.40 -9.41 0.92
N LEU A 224 -15.80 -8.27 1.50
CA LEU A 224 -17.20 -7.99 1.79
C LEU A 224 -18.05 -7.80 0.53
N GLU A 225 -17.51 -7.16 -0.52
CA GLU A 225 -18.19 -7.01 -1.81
C GLU A 225 -18.46 -8.35 -2.48
N LEU A 226 -17.45 -9.22 -2.55
CA LEU A 226 -17.60 -10.55 -3.16
C LEU A 226 -18.52 -11.46 -2.32
N TYR A 227 -18.46 -11.35 -1.01
CA TYR A 227 -19.39 -12.05 -0.12
C TYR A 227 -20.84 -11.59 -0.31
N ASN A 228 -21.08 -10.28 -0.44
CA ASN A 228 -22.42 -9.74 -0.74
C ASN A 228 -22.94 -10.14 -2.13
N LYS A 229 -22.04 -10.45 -3.08
CA LYS A 229 -22.39 -11.03 -4.40
C LYS A 229 -22.74 -12.52 -4.32
N GLY A 230 -22.61 -13.15 -3.14
CA GLY A 230 -22.97 -14.55 -2.90
C GLY A 230 -21.87 -15.56 -3.24
N LEU A 231 -20.63 -15.10 -3.46
CA LEU A 231 -19.49 -16.01 -3.69
C LEU A 231 -19.15 -16.78 -2.42
N SER A 232 -18.65 -18.01 -2.59
CA SER A 232 -18.20 -18.82 -1.47
C SER A 232 -16.87 -18.31 -0.91
N ASN A 233 -16.62 -18.54 0.39
CA ASN A 233 -15.38 -18.13 1.04
C ASN A 233 -14.11 -18.67 0.35
N ILE A 234 -14.22 -19.83 -0.32
CA ILE A 234 -13.12 -20.48 -1.04
C ILE A 234 -12.83 -19.75 -2.36
N GLU A 235 -13.87 -19.34 -3.09
CA GLU A 235 -13.72 -18.55 -4.33
C GLU A 235 -13.15 -17.17 -4.03
N ILE A 236 -13.59 -16.53 -2.95
CA ILE A 236 -13.07 -15.23 -2.52
C ILE A 236 -11.58 -15.33 -2.15
N ALA A 237 -11.20 -16.37 -1.40
CA ALA A 237 -9.81 -16.65 -1.06
C ALA A 237 -8.94 -16.86 -2.31
N LYS A 238 -9.46 -17.61 -3.30
CA LYS A 238 -8.76 -17.87 -4.56
C LYS A 238 -8.63 -16.63 -5.45
N GLU A 239 -9.67 -15.81 -5.54
CA GLU A 239 -9.71 -14.59 -6.36
C GLU A 239 -8.80 -13.49 -5.80
N LEU A 240 -8.71 -13.39 -4.48
CA LEU A 240 -7.92 -12.36 -3.79
C LEU A 240 -6.54 -12.84 -3.34
N GLY A 241 -6.20 -14.12 -3.53
CA GLY A 241 -4.95 -14.71 -3.03
C GLY A 241 -4.85 -14.74 -1.50
N LEU A 242 -5.98 -14.73 -0.80
CA LEU A 242 -6.08 -14.66 0.66
C LEU A 242 -6.28 -16.05 1.28
N GLY A 243 -5.95 -16.21 2.55
CA GLY A 243 -6.22 -17.44 3.29
C GLY A 243 -7.73 -17.62 3.53
N ILE A 244 -8.24 -18.85 3.40
CA ILE A 244 -9.67 -19.16 3.67
C ILE A 244 -10.06 -18.77 5.10
N GLY A 245 -9.14 -18.89 6.05
CA GLY A 245 -9.32 -18.46 7.44
C GLY A 245 -9.48 -16.94 7.59
N GLU A 246 -8.71 -16.16 6.84
CA GLU A 246 -8.75 -14.69 6.86
C GLU A 246 -10.08 -14.17 6.32
N VAL A 247 -10.51 -14.69 5.16
CA VAL A 247 -11.81 -14.38 4.56
C VAL A 247 -12.95 -14.67 5.53
N LYS A 248 -12.91 -15.84 6.20
CA LYS A 248 -13.92 -16.23 7.19
C LYS A 248 -13.91 -15.31 8.43
N LEU A 249 -12.74 -14.91 8.89
CA LEU A 249 -12.60 -14.01 10.04
C LEU A 249 -13.21 -12.64 9.74
N VAL A 250 -12.89 -12.05 8.59
CA VAL A 250 -13.41 -10.73 8.16
C VAL A 250 -14.94 -10.75 8.03
N ILE A 251 -15.50 -11.79 7.41
CA ILE A 251 -16.95 -11.97 7.28
C ILE A 251 -17.60 -12.14 8.66
N SER A 252 -16.99 -12.93 9.55
CA SER A 252 -17.51 -13.17 10.91
C SER A 252 -17.54 -11.88 11.73
N LEU A 253 -16.48 -11.08 11.66
CA LEU A 253 -16.38 -9.79 12.34
C LEU A 253 -17.44 -8.80 11.83
N PHE A 254 -17.61 -8.70 10.51
CA PHE A 254 -18.62 -7.83 9.91
C PHE A 254 -20.06 -8.24 10.25
N ASN A 255 -20.37 -9.53 10.20
CA ASN A 255 -21.70 -10.02 10.57
C ASN A 255 -21.98 -9.89 12.08
N SER A 256 -20.94 -9.94 12.93
CA SER A 256 -21.09 -9.72 14.37
C SER A 256 -21.37 -8.27 14.74
N THR A 257 -20.92 -7.31 13.94
CA THR A 257 -21.16 -5.87 14.15
C THR A 257 -22.51 -5.40 13.62
N LYS A 258 -23.16 -6.16 12.72
CA LYS A 258 -24.45 -5.82 12.11
C LYS A 258 -25.66 -6.29 12.94
N LYS A 259 -25.42 -6.81 14.14
CA LYS A 259 -26.42 -7.41 15.04
C LYS A 259 -26.54 -6.58 16.31
#